data_AF-A0A134B5A7-F1
#
_entry.id   AF-A0A134B5A7-F1
#
_cell.length_a   1.000
_cell.length_b   1.000
_cell.length_c   1.000
_cell.angle_alpha   90.00
_cell.angle_beta   90.00
_cell.angle_gamma   90.00
#
_symmetry.space_group_name_H-M   'P 1'
#
loop_
_entity.id
_entity.type
_entity.pdbx_description
1 polymer ?
#
loop_
_entity_poly.entity_id
_entity_poly.type
_entity_poly.pdbx_seq_one_letter_code
_entity_poly.pdbx_strand_id
1 'polypeptide(L)'
;MKQLITIIALLISISANAQKILSHTTTIGKVADSSIELTERTDGTSYYTVYLSTSELMNIGKELIKTKTKRVRLEFNTKEEMERCLRFLYNFDKGEGYYIDLENKSNNMVMTLKSGFIIGALDQLDKPAVSKYLIGKLLNSIGTSVKKENDNNKKKEDDMYTSPRSLF
;
A
#
# COMPACT_ATOMS: atom_id res chain seq x y z
N MET A 1 30.85 0.83 48.98
CA MET A 1 30.86 -0.26 47.97
C MET A 1 29.49 -0.91 47.76
N LYS A 2 28.72 -1.26 48.80
CA LYS A 2 27.39 -1.90 48.64
C LYS A 2 26.37 -1.07 47.85
N GLN A 3 26.34 0.25 48.02
CA GLN A 3 25.41 1.14 47.31
C GLN A 3 25.73 1.31 45.81
N LEU A 4 27.01 1.21 45.42
CA LEU A 4 27.45 1.39 44.03
C LEU A 4 27.01 0.21 43.15
N ILE A 5 27.04 -1.00 43.71
CA ILE A 5 26.62 -2.24 43.05
C ILE A 5 25.11 -2.25 42.80
N THR A 6 24.31 -1.71 43.73
CA THR A 6 22.85 -1.61 43.59
C THR A 6 22.44 -0.69 42.43
N ILE A 7 23.16 0.41 42.21
CA ILE A 7 22.90 1.36 41.12
C ILE A 7 23.20 0.72 39.76
N ILE A 8 24.30 -0.02 39.66
CA ILE A 8 24.68 -0.73 38.45
C ILE A 8 23.67 -1.85 38.13
N ALA A 9 23.22 -2.61 39.13
CA ALA A 9 22.18 -3.62 38.95
C ALA A 9 20.82 -3.02 38.52
N LEU A 10 20.47 -1.83 39.00
CA LEU A 10 19.27 -1.10 38.57
C LEU A 10 19.38 -0.61 37.12
N LEU A 11 20.57 -0.14 36.70
CA LEU A 11 20.82 0.31 35.33
C LEU A 11 20.77 -0.86 34.33
N ILE A 12 21.27 -2.04 34.72
CA ILE A 12 21.24 -3.24 33.88
C ILE A 12 19.80 -3.78 33.76
N SER A 13 18.98 -3.73 34.81
CA SER A 13 17.59 -4.18 34.75
C SER A 13 16.66 -3.25 33.96
N ILE A 14 16.99 -1.96 33.83
CA ILE A 14 16.30 -1.04 32.91
C ILE A 14 16.67 -1.37 31.45
N SER A 15 17.90 -1.83 31.19
CA SER A 15 18.33 -2.21 29.84
C SER A 15 17.78 -3.55 29.35
N ALA A 16 17.38 -4.45 30.26
CA ALA A 16 16.89 -5.78 29.92
C ALA A 16 15.41 -5.83 29.46
N ASN A 17 14.62 -4.77 29.71
CA ASN A 17 13.22 -4.66 29.28
C ASN A 17 13.02 -3.77 28.03
N ALA A 18 14.10 -3.39 27.34
CA ALA A 18 14.07 -2.44 26.23
C ALA A 18 14.43 -3.07 24.87
N GLN A 19 13.90 -4.25 24.55
CA GLN A 19 13.52 -4.52 23.15
C GLN A 19 12.14 -3.90 22.92
N LYS A 20 12.10 -2.57 22.97
CA LYS A 20 10.89 -1.78 22.74
C LYS A 20 10.53 -1.96 21.26
N ILE A 21 9.35 -2.51 20.98
CA ILE A 21 8.78 -2.59 19.62
C ILE A 21 8.82 -1.17 19.06
N LEU A 22 9.77 -0.86 18.15
CA LEU A 22 10.01 0.50 17.63
C LEU A 22 8.84 1.02 16.79
N SER A 23 8.02 0.10 16.28
CA SER A 23 6.79 0.41 15.56
C SER A 23 5.91 -0.83 15.44
N HIS A 24 4.59 -0.65 15.46
CA HIS A 24 3.61 -1.66 15.13
C HIS A 24 3.09 -1.43 13.71
N THR A 25 2.97 -2.47 12.88
CA THR A 25 2.45 -2.35 11.52
C THR A 25 1.22 -3.25 11.33
N THR A 26 0.13 -2.65 10.87
CA THR A 26 -1.16 -3.29 10.65
C THR A 26 -1.53 -3.21 9.18
N THR A 27 -1.82 -4.35 8.55
CA THR A 27 -2.41 -4.36 7.22
C THR A 27 -3.89 -3.96 7.32
N ILE A 28 -4.24 -2.82 6.73
CA ILE A 28 -5.62 -2.30 6.72
C ILE A 28 -6.37 -2.61 5.43
N GLY A 29 -5.65 -2.97 4.36
CA GLY A 29 -6.23 -3.39 3.08
C GLY A 29 -5.29 -4.30 2.31
N LYS A 30 -5.83 -5.29 1.60
CA LYS A 30 -5.03 -6.21 0.78
C LYS A 30 -5.81 -6.67 -0.44
N VAL A 31 -5.18 -6.60 -1.61
CA VAL A 31 -5.72 -7.07 -2.88
C VAL A 31 -4.59 -7.69 -3.69
N ALA A 32 -4.76 -8.96 -4.07
CA ALA A 32 -3.70 -9.74 -4.72
C ALA A 32 -2.39 -9.68 -3.89
N ASP A 33 -1.28 -9.27 -4.51
CA ASP A 33 0.02 -9.10 -3.84
C ASP A 33 0.27 -7.68 -3.33
N SER A 34 -0.72 -6.80 -3.45
CA SER A 34 -0.66 -5.41 -3.00
C SER A 34 -1.34 -5.23 -1.65
N SER A 35 -0.82 -4.32 -0.83
CA SER A 35 -1.33 -4.05 0.52
C SER A 35 -1.31 -2.57 0.85
N ILE A 36 -2.16 -2.18 1.80
CA ILE A 36 -2.12 -0.91 2.49
C ILE A 36 -1.84 -1.22 3.95
N GLU A 37 -0.79 -0.61 4.48
CA GLU A 37 -0.30 -0.82 5.83
C GLU A 37 -0.27 0.50 6.59
N LEU A 38 -0.74 0.46 7.84
CA LEU A 38 -0.58 1.53 8.80
C LEU A 38 0.58 1.14 9.72
N THR A 39 1.60 1.98 9.81
CA THR A 39 2.68 1.82 10.79
C THR A 39 2.55 2.89 11.86
N GLU A 40 2.44 2.47 13.11
CA GLU A 40 2.40 3.32 14.30
C GLU A 40 3.73 3.20 15.04
N ARG A 41 4.41 4.32 15.27
CA ARG A 41 5.66 4.39 16.02
C ARG A 41 5.42 4.61 17.50
N THR A 42 6.43 4.30 18.31
CA THR A 42 6.36 4.50 19.77
C THR A 42 6.23 5.95 20.21
N ASP A 43 6.51 6.91 19.34
CA ASP A 43 6.36 8.35 19.58
C ASP A 43 4.94 8.86 19.28
N GLY A 44 4.01 7.97 18.93
CA GLY A 44 2.64 8.31 18.56
C GLY A 44 2.47 8.80 17.13
N THR A 45 3.57 8.88 16.35
CA THR A 45 3.47 9.18 14.92
C THR A 45 3.02 7.94 14.15
N SER A 46 2.26 8.14 13.09
CA SER A 46 1.89 7.07 12.17
C SER A 46 2.12 7.47 10.72
N TYR A 47 2.22 6.48 9.86
CA TYR A 47 2.28 6.69 8.42
C TYR A 47 1.61 5.53 7.69
N TYR A 48 1.16 5.83 6.48
CA TYR A 48 0.50 4.86 5.61
C TYR A 48 1.48 4.44 4.51
N THR A 49 1.54 3.14 4.25
CA THR A 49 2.33 2.58 3.15
C THR A 49 1.43 1.80 2.22
N VAL A 50 1.42 2.17 0.94
CA VAL A 50 0.80 1.38 -0.13
C VAL A 50 1.90 0.59 -0.83
N TYR A 51 1.80 -0.73 -0.80
CA TYR A 51 2.64 -1.63 -1.57
C TYR A 51 1.91 -2.06 -2.83
N LEU A 52 2.44 -1.64 -3.98
CA LEU A 52 1.95 -2.08 -5.29
C LEU A 52 2.89 -3.14 -5.82
N SER A 53 2.42 -4.39 -5.86
CA SER A 53 3.25 -5.53 -6.22
C SER A 53 2.73 -6.26 -7.47
N THR A 54 3.65 -6.75 -8.29
CA THR A 54 3.40 -7.68 -9.39
C THR A 54 4.27 -8.91 -9.20
N SER A 55 3.70 -10.09 -9.39
CA SER A 55 4.45 -11.35 -9.34
C SER A 55 4.21 -12.14 -10.62
N GLU A 56 5.24 -12.84 -11.09
CA GLU A 56 5.10 -13.87 -12.11
C GLU A 56 4.55 -15.15 -11.45
N LEU A 57 3.72 -15.88 -12.17
CA LEU A 57 3.26 -17.20 -11.74
C LEU A 57 4.05 -18.26 -12.51
N MET A 58 4.68 -19.18 -11.78
CA MET A 58 5.39 -20.31 -12.36
C MET A 58 4.74 -21.59 -11.88
N ASN A 59 4.49 -22.51 -12.81
CA ASN A 59 4.01 -23.84 -12.49
C ASN A 59 5.20 -24.74 -12.15
N ILE A 60 5.22 -25.29 -10.94
CA ILE A 60 6.15 -26.35 -10.53
C ILE A 60 5.32 -27.61 -10.26
N GLY A 61 5.33 -28.53 -11.23
CA GLY A 61 4.56 -29.77 -11.16
C GLY A 61 3.06 -29.52 -11.19
N LYS A 62 2.39 -29.64 -10.03
CA LYS A 62 0.94 -29.38 -9.86
C LYS A 62 0.66 -28.08 -9.11
N GLU A 63 1.69 -27.38 -8.63
CA GLU A 63 1.55 -26.19 -7.81
C GLU A 63 1.87 -24.92 -8.62
N LEU A 64 1.01 -23.92 -8.49
CA LEU A 64 1.27 -22.57 -8.97
C LEU A 64 1.95 -21.78 -7.86
N ILE A 65 3.22 -21.44 -8.06
CA ILE A 65 3.98 -20.62 -7.13
C ILE A 65 4.22 -19.22 -7.69
N LYS A 66 4.29 -18.23 -6.78
CA LYS A 66 4.64 -16.86 -7.12
C LYS A 66 6.16 -16.72 -7.17
N THR A 67 6.66 -16.08 -8.22
CA THR A 67 8.08 -15.83 -8.42
C THR A 67 8.30 -14.39 -8.89
N LYS A 68 9.53 -13.88 -8.74
CA LYS A 68 9.96 -12.55 -9.20
C LYS A 68 9.01 -11.41 -8.81
N THR A 69 8.55 -11.41 -7.56
CA THR A 69 7.70 -10.34 -7.04
C THR A 69 8.45 -9.00 -7.08
N LYS A 70 7.99 -8.07 -7.91
CA LYS A 70 8.41 -6.68 -7.90
C LYS A 70 7.42 -5.89 -7.07
N ARG A 71 7.91 -5.01 -6.19
CA ARG A 71 7.09 -4.20 -5.29
C ARG A 71 7.56 -2.76 -5.32
N VAL A 72 6.60 -1.84 -5.39
CA VAL A 72 6.82 -0.41 -5.22
C VAL A 72 6.14 0.03 -3.93
N ARG A 73 6.83 0.86 -3.16
CA ARG A 73 6.38 1.40 -1.89
C ARG A 73 6.00 2.86 -2.08
N LEU A 74 4.76 3.21 -1.74
CA LEU A 74 4.28 4.60 -1.66
C LEU A 74 4.02 4.95 -0.19
N GLU A 75 4.75 5.92 0.37
CA GLU A 75 4.55 6.37 1.76
C GLU A 75 3.83 7.71 1.87
N PHE A 76 2.91 7.82 2.83
CA PHE A 76 2.09 9.00 3.09
C PHE A 76 2.05 9.32 4.59
N ASN A 77 1.97 10.59 4.97
CA ASN A 77 1.86 10.97 6.39
C ASN A 77 0.45 10.73 6.91
N THR A 78 -0.56 10.92 6.06
CA THR A 78 -1.97 10.83 6.45
C THR A 78 -2.75 9.87 5.56
N LYS A 79 -3.90 9.41 6.08
CA LYS A 79 -4.84 8.59 5.30
C LYS A 79 -5.40 9.37 4.12
N GLU A 80 -5.66 10.66 4.33
CA GLU A 80 -6.26 11.56 3.35
C GLU A 80 -5.31 11.83 2.17
N GLU A 81 -4.01 12.00 2.43
CA GLU A 81 -2.99 12.09 1.37
C GLU A 81 -2.94 10.82 0.52
N MET A 82 -2.91 9.66 1.18
CA MET A 82 -2.93 8.36 0.52
C MET A 82 -4.18 8.19 -0.35
N GLU A 83 -5.38 8.43 0.21
CA GLU A 83 -6.63 8.30 -0.53
C GLU A 83 -6.72 9.27 -1.70
N ARG A 84 -6.26 10.52 -1.53
CA ARG A 84 -6.23 11.51 -2.60
C ARG A 84 -5.35 11.06 -3.76
N CYS A 85 -4.15 10.55 -3.47
CA CYS A 85 -3.23 10.00 -4.47
C CYS A 85 -3.87 8.82 -5.22
N LEU A 86 -4.42 7.84 -4.49
CA LEU A 86 -5.06 6.67 -5.10
C LEU A 86 -6.30 7.04 -5.93
N ARG A 87 -7.14 7.97 -5.46
CA ARG A 87 -8.31 8.46 -6.20
C ARG A 87 -7.92 9.23 -7.46
N PHE A 88 -6.88 10.06 -7.37
CA PHE A 88 -6.33 10.75 -8.53
C PHE A 88 -5.89 9.75 -9.61
N LEU A 89 -5.12 8.72 -9.22
CA LEU A 89 -4.69 7.68 -10.16
C LEU A 89 -5.87 6.89 -10.74
N TYR A 90 -6.87 6.54 -9.92
CA TYR A 90 -8.05 5.84 -10.42
C TYR A 90 -8.85 6.67 -11.45
N ASN A 91 -9.04 7.96 -11.19
CA ASN A 91 -9.85 8.85 -12.02
C ASN A 91 -9.10 9.49 -13.20
N PHE A 92 -7.78 9.34 -13.28
CA PHE A 92 -7.00 9.96 -14.35
C PHE A 92 -7.44 9.46 -15.74
N ASP A 93 -7.79 10.36 -16.66
CA ASP A 93 -8.35 10.02 -17.97
C ASP A 93 -7.72 10.77 -19.15
N LYS A 94 -6.67 11.57 -18.92
CA LYS A 94 -6.07 12.45 -19.94
C LYS A 94 -5.28 11.75 -21.05
N GLY A 95 -5.18 10.41 -21.03
CA GLY A 95 -4.46 9.63 -22.04
C GLY A 95 -3.14 9.02 -21.56
N GLU A 96 -2.35 8.51 -22.50
CA GLU A 96 -1.09 7.79 -22.26
C GLU A 96 0.13 8.72 -22.39
N GLY A 97 1.23 8.35 -21.74
CA GLY A 97 2.52 9.05 -21.87
C GLY A 97 2.69 10.29 -20.98
N TYR A 98 1.77 10.55 -20.05
CA TYR A 98 1.94 11.60 -19.05
C TYR A 98 2.84 11.11 -17.93
N TYR A 99 3.75 11.98 -17.49
CA TYR A 99 4.56 11.77 -16.31
C TYR A 99 3.99 12.59 -15.17
N ILE A 100 3.75 11.94 -14.03
CA ILE A 100 3.12 12.56 -12.88
C ILE A 100 3.97 12.27 -11.65
N ASP A 101 4.35 13.32 -10.93
CA ASP A 101 4.88 13.21 -9.58
C ASP A 101 3.71 12.91 -8.63
N LEU A 102 3.83 11.85 -7.82
CA LEU A 102 2.80 11.49 -6.85
C LEU A 102 2.85 12.33 -5.57
N GLU A 103 3.89 13.17 -5.41
CA GLU A 103 4.11 14.06 -4.26
C GLU A 103 4.07 13.31 -2.91
N ASN A 104 4.42 12.02 -2.94
CA ASN A 104 4.43 11.17 -1.76
C ASN A 104 5.83 11.13 -1.14
N LYS A 105 5.96 10.66 0.10
CA LYS A 105 7.26 10.69 0.83
C LYS A 105 8.35 9.83 0.20
N SER A 106 7.93 8.85 -0.61
CA SER A 106 8.83 7.94 -1.32
C SER A 106 9.27 8.50 -2.68
N ASN A 107 8.91 9.75 -3.01
CA ASN A 107 9.28 10.48 -4.24
C ASN A 107 9.03 9.66 -5.51
N ASN A 108 7.86 9.02 -5.57
CA ASN A 108 7.51 8.19 -6.70
C ASN A 108 6.90 9.02 -7.82
N MET A 109 7.31 8.71 -9.04
CA MET A 109 6.66 9.19 -10.25
C MET A 109 5.92 8.03 -10.92
N VAL A 110 4.96 8.38 -11.78
CA VAL A 110 4.26 7.43 -12.63
C VAL A 110 4.20 7.90 -14.07
N MET A 111 4.31 6.96 -15.00
CA MET A 111 3.97 7.16 -16.40
C MET A 111 2.59 6.57 -16.69
N THR A 112 1.71 7.31 -17.35
CA THR A 112 0.35 6.86 -17.64
C THR A 112 0.30 5.92 -18.84
N LEU A 113 -0.49 4.85 -18.69
CA LEU A 113 -0.84 3.89 -19.73
C LEU A 113 -2.35 3.93 -19.97
N LYS A 114 -2.82 3.24 -21.03
CA LYS A 114 -4.25 3.18 -21.38
C LYS A 114 -5.16 2.84 -20.21
N SER A 115 -4.75 1.82 -19.44
CA SER A 115 -5.54 1.19 -18.39
C SER A 115 -4.83 1.19 -17.04
N GLY A 116 -3.75 1.96 -16.87
CA GLY A 116 -2.90 1.87 -15.70
C GLY A 116 -1.72 2.84 -15.70
N PHE A 117 -0.69 2.47 -14.95
CA PHE A 117 0.48 3.29 -14.67
C PHE A 117 1.72 2.42 -14.59
N ILE A 118 2.86 2.90 -15.07
CA ILE A 118 4.18 2.35 -14.71
C ILE A 118 4.71 3.19 -13.57
N ILE A 119 5.06 2.57 -12.45
CA ILE A 119 5.44 3.29 -11.22
C ILE A 119 6.96 3.24 -11.04
N GLY A 120 7.63 4.37 -11.26
CA GLY A 120 9.09 4.49 -11.23
C GLY A 120 9.55 5.90 -11.60
N ALA A 121 10.85 6.17 -11.40
CA ALA A 121 11.49 7.37 -11.94
C ALA A 121 11.63 7.28 -13.47
N LEU A 122 11.93 8.42 -14.13
CA LEU A 122 12.05 8.56 -15.60
C LEU A 122 12.99 7.52 -16.26
N ASP A 123 13.95 6.96 -15.52
CA ASP A 123 14.96 6.01 -15.96
C ASP A 123 14.64 4.53 -15.63
N GLN A 124 13.47 4.24 -15.06
CA GLN A 124 13.14 2.90 -14.52
C GLN A 124 12.08 2.17 -15.35
N LEU A 125 12.44 1.76 -16.57
CA LEU A 125 11.56 1.05 -17.53
C LEU A 125 11.21 -0.40 -17.13
N ASP A 126 11.97 -1.02 -16.21
CA ASP A 126 11.74 -2.39 -15.71
C ASP A 126 10.72 -2.49 -14.56
N LYS A 127 9.95 -1.42 -14.32
CA LYS A 127 9.05 -1.31 -13.18
C LYS A 127 7.66 -1.88 -13.46
N PRO A 128 6.96 -2.34 -12.41
CA PRO A 128 5.65 -2.95 -12.57
C PRO A 128 4.62 -1.98 -13.14
N ALA A 129 3.86 -2.46 -14.13
CA ALA A 129 2.64 -1.81 -14.57
C ALA A 129 1.50 -2.16 -13.60
N VAL A 130 0.80 -1.12 -13.13
CA VAL A 130 -0.30 -1.20 -12.17
C VAL A 130 -1.57 -0.74 -12.85
N SER A 131 -2.59 -1.58 -12.89
CA SER A 131 -3.88 -1.23 -13.51
C SER A 131 -4.72 -0.31 -12.62
N LYS A 132 -5.53 0.56 -13.24
CA LYS A 132 -6.55 1.35 -12.53
C LYS A 132 -7.53 0.47 -11.75
N TYR A 133 -7.80 -0.74 -12.25
CA TYR A 133 -8.61 -1.74 -11.58
C TYR A 133 -8.04 -2.12 -10.20
N LEU A 134 -6.74 -2.41 -10.12
CA LEU A 134 -6.09 -2.75 -8.85
C LEU A 134 -6.18 -1.60 -7.85
N ILE A 135 -5.98 -0.36 -8.32
CA ILE A 135 -6.09 0.85 -7.49
C ILE A 135 -7.51 1.01 -6.94
N GLY A 136 -8.54 0.82 -7.79
CA GLY A 136 -9.94 0.86 -7.36
C GLY A 136 -10.28 -0.21 -6.33
N LYS A 137 -9.76 -1.44 -6.50
CA LYS A 137 -9.95 -2.52 -5.52
C LYS A 137 -9.24 -2.22 -4.20
N LEU A 138 -8.06 -1.61 -4.21
CA LEU A 138 -7.37 -1.19 -2.99
C LEU A 138 -8.15 -0.10 -2.23
N LEU A 139 -8.67 0.91 -2.92
CA LEU A 139 -9.56 1.93 -2.34
C LEU A 139 -10.80 1.28 -1.70
N ASN A 140 -11.46 0.35 -2.39
CA ASN A 140 -12.60 -0.38 -1.82
C ASN A 140 -12.21 -1.21 -0.60
N SER A 141 -11.00 -1.79 -0.55
CA SER A 141 -10.55 -2.62 0.58
C SER A 141 -10.43 -1.87 1.90
N ILE A 142 -10.30 -0.53 1.85
CA ILE A 142 -10.27 0.35 3.02
C ILE A 142 -11.59 1.12 3.24
N GLY A 143 -12.67 0.71 2.58
CA GLY A 143 -14.00 1.32 2.70
C GLY A 143 -14.21 2.58 1.86
N THR A 144 -13.26 2.91 0.97
CA THR A 144 -13.24 4.17 0.23
C THR A 144 -13.87 3.94 -1.15
N SER A 145 -15.18 4.17 -1.26
CA SER A 145 -15.95 3.89 -2.48
C SER A 145 -15.46 4.74 -3.66
N VAL A 146 -15.30 4.09 -4.81
CA VAL A 146 -14.87 4.71 -6.08
C VAL A 146 -15.95 4.60 -7.15
N LYS A 147 -17.18 5.00 -6.81
CA LYS A 147 -18.24 5.16 -7.82
C LYS A 147 -17.87 6.27 -8.78
N LYS A 148 -18.04 6.03 -10.08
CA LYS A 148 -18.08 7.10 -11.07
C LYS A 148 -19.37 7.88 -10.86
N GLU A 149 -19.30 9.21 -10.82
CA GLU A 149 -20.46 10.09 -10.60
C GLU A 149 -21.60 9.87 -11.62
N ASN A 150 -21.34 9.22 -12.75
CA ASN A 150 -22.34 8.87 -13.78
C ASN A 150 -23.05 7.50 -13.61
N ASP A 151 -22.71 6.68 -12.61
CA ASP A 151 -23.32 5.34 -12.44
C ASP A 151 -24.55 5.31 -11.52
N ASN A 152 -25.08 6.46 -11.09
CA ASN A 152 -26.29 6.52 -10.25
C ASN A 152 -27.56 5.95 -10.95
N ASN A 153 -27.51 5.65 -12.26
CA ASN A 153 -28.64 5.14 -13.04
C ASN A 153 -28.50 3.69 -13.56
N LYS A 154 -27.47 2.93 -13.16
CA LYS A 154 -27.39 1.51 -13.54
C LYS A 154 -27.87 0.59 -12.41
N LYS A 155 -28.78 -0.31 -12.79
CA LYS A 155 -29.45 -1.30 -11.92
C LYS A 155 -28.46 -2.00 -10.98
N LYS A 156 -28.87 -2.14 -9.71
CA LYS A 156 -28.16 -2.75 -8.58
C LYS A 156 -27.70 -4.21 -8.76
N GLU A 157 -27.88 -4.83 -9.92
CA GLU A 157 -27.73 -6.29 -10.08
C GLU A 157 -26.38 -6.73 -10.68
N ASP A 158 -25.54 -5.83 -11.18
CA ASP A 158 -24.30 -6.22 -11.90
C ASP A 158 -23.01 -5.58 -11.35
N ASP A 159 -23.07 -4.97 -10.16
CA ASP A 159 -21.92 -4.26 -9.60
C ASP A 159 -20.96 -5.22 -8.87
N MET A 160 -20.08 -5.86 -9.65
CA MET A 160 -18.93 -6.68 -9.21
C MET A 160 -17.96 -5.95 -8.24
N TYR A 161 -18.20 -4.67 -7.96
CA TYR A 161 -17.40 -3.85 -7.05
C TYR A 161 -18.07 -3.59 -5.69
N THR A 162 -19.32 -4.04 -5.48
CA THR A 162 -20.07 -3.79 -4.23
C THR A 162 -20.36 -5.04 -3.39
N SER A 163 -20.07 -6.24 -3.89
CA SER A 163 -20.26 -7.46 -3.10
C SER A 163 -18.97 -7.84 -2.37
N PRO A 164 -18.84 -7.56 -1.05
CA PRO A 164 -17.97 -8.40 -0.24
C PRO A 164 -18.59 -9.79 -0.27
N ARG A 165 -18.02 -10.72 -1.04
CA ARG A 165 -18.34 -12.13 -0.84
C ARG A 165 -17.85 -12.47 0.56
N SER A 166 -18.78 -12.89 1.42
CA SER A 166 -18.48 -13.56 2.68
C SER A 166 -17.44 -14.63 2.41
N LEU A 167 -16.30 -14.58 3.10
CA LEU A 167 -15.32 -15.66 3.15
C LEU A 167 -15.66 -16.64 4.29
N PHE A 168 -16.95 -16.91 4.45
CA PHE A 168 -17.54 -17.95 5.28
C PHE A 168 -18.79 -18.45 4.57
#